data_AF-Q8CII9-F1
#
_entry.id   AF-Q8CII9-F1
#
_cell.length_a   1.000
_cell.length_b   1.000
_cell.length_c   1.000
_cell.angle_alpha   90.00
_cell.angle_beta   90.00
_cell.angle_gamma   90.00
#
_symmetry.space_group_name_H-M   'P 1'
#
loop_
_entity.id
_entity.type
_entity.pdbx_description
1 polymer ?
#
loop_
_entity_poly.entity_id
_entity_poly.type
_entity_poly.pdbx_seq_one_letter_code
_entity_poly.pdbx_strand_id
1 'polypeptide(L)'
;MAWALAVILLPRLLAAAAAAAAVTSRGDVTVVCHDLETVEVTWGSGPDHHGANLSLEFRYGTGALQPCPRYFLSGAGVTSGCILPAARAGLLELALRDGGGAMVFKARQRASAWLKPRPPWNVTLLWTPDGDVTVSWPAHSYLGLDYEVQHRESNDDEDAWQTTSGPCCDLTVGGLDPARCYDFRVRASPRAAHYGLEAQPSEWTAVTRLSGAASAASCTASPAPSPALAPPLLPLGCGLAALLTLSLLLAALRLRRVKDALLPCVPDPSGSFPGLFEKHHGNFQAWIADAQATAPPARTEEEDDLIHPKAKRVEPEDGTSLCTVPRPPSFEPRGPGGGAMVSVGGATFMVGDSGYMTL
;
A
#
# COMPACT_ATOMS: atom_id res chain seq x y z
N MET A 1 -4.62 -4.20 -63.73
CA MET A 1 -3.84 -3.66 -62.58
C MET A 1 -4.31 -4.14 -61.20
N ALA A 2 -5.11 -5.22 -61.09
CA ALA A 2 -5.59 -5.75 -59.81
C ALA A 2 -4.50 -6.34 -58.89
N TRP A 3 -3.27 -6.53 -59.40
CA TRP A 3 -2.15 -7.12 -58.66
C TRP A 3 -1.48 -6.15 -57.68
N ALA A 4 -1.67 -4.83 -57.82
CA ALA A 4 -1.00 -3.84 -56.95
C ALA A 4 -1.65 -3.72 -55.56
N LEU A 5 -2.94 -4.01 -55.43
CA LEU A 5 -3.65 -3.92 -54.14
C LEU A 5 -3.34 -5.09 -53.20
N ALA A 6 -3.03 -6.27 -53.75
CA ALA A 6 -2.69 -7.45 -52.95
C ALA A 6 -1.35 -7.30 -52.20
N VAL A 7 -0.39 -6.58 -52.80
CA VAL A 7 0.96 -6.39 -52.21
C VAL A 7 0.95 -5.37 -51.07
N ILE A 8 0.00 -4.43 -51.04
CA ILE A 8 -0.11 -3.44 -49.94
C ILE A 8 -0.89 -4.01 -48.75
N LEU A 9 -1.82 -4.96 -49.00
CA LEU A 9 -2.61 -5.60 -47.94
C LEU A 9 -1.86 -6.71 -47.21
N LEU A 10 -0.97 -7.47 -47.88
CA LEU A 10 -0.19 -8.54 -47.24
C LEU A 10 0.70 -8.07 -46.07
N PRO A 11 1.49 -6.97 -46.18
CA PRO A 11 2.30 -6.49 -45.05
C PRO A 11 1.43 -5.88 -43.95
N ARG A 12 0.25 -5.32 -44.26
CA ARG A 12 -0.68 -4.86 -43.22
C ARG A 12 -1.36 -6.01 -42.47
N LEU A 13 -1.62 -7.12 -43.13
CA LEU A 13 -2.10 -8.34 -42.46
C LEU A 13 -1.01 -8.99 -41.59
N LEU A 14 0.25 -8.96 -42.02
CA LEU A 14 1.38 -9.46 -41.22
C LEU A 14 1.74 -8.52 -40.05
N ALA A 15 1.63 -7.20 -40.22
CA ALA A 15 1.87 -6.24 -39.13
C ALA A 15 0.70 -6.21 -38.12
N ALA A 16 -0.55 -6.37 -38.57
CA ALA A 16 -1.70 -6.50 -37.67
C ALA A 16 -1.68 -7.83 -36.89
N ALA A 17 -1.09 -8.90 -37.46
CA ALA A 17 -0.90 -10.16 -36.75
C ALA A 17 0.13 -10.07 -35.61
N ALA A 18 1.05 -9.09 -35.64
CA ALA A 18 2.02 -8.89 -34.56
C ALA A 18 1.48 -8.05 -33.38
N ALA A 19 0.36 -7.34 -33.55
CA ALA A 19 -0.21 -6.47 -32.51
C ALA A 19 -1.28 -7.16 -31.62
N ALA A 20 -1.56 -8.44 -31.85
CA ALA A 20 -2.42 -9.23 -30.98
C ALA A 20 -1.68 -10.51 -30.57
N ALA A 21 -0.58 -10.35 -29.83
CA ALA A 21 -0.04 -11.44 -29.03
C ALA A 21 -1.19 -11.96 -28.16
N ALA A 22 -1.62 -13.18 -28.45
CA ALA A 22 -2.75 -13.82 -27.80
C ALA A 22 -2.45 -13.94 -26.31
N VAL A 23 -2.90 -12.97 -25.53
CA VAL A 23 -3.47 -13.29 -24.23
C VAL A 23 -4.52 -14.35 -24.54
N THR A 24 -4.44 -15.53 -23.93
CA THR A 24 -5.57 -16.45 -23.93
C THR A 24 -6.69 -15.80 -23.13
N SER A 25 -7.36 -14.79 -23.70
CA SER A 25 -8.57 -14.21 -23.16
C SER A 25 -9.69 -15.20 -23.47
N ARG A 26 -9.70 -16.33 -22.77
CA ARG A 26 -10.88 -17.17 -22.70
C ARG A 26 -11.82 -16.49 -21.71
N GLY A 27 -12.48 -15.45 -22.21
CA GLY A 27 -13.14 -14.46 -21.36
C GLY A 27 -12.15 -13.44 -20.81
N ASP A 28 -12.67 -12.57 -19.95
CA ASP A 28 -12.01 -11.42 -19.33
C ASP A 28 -10.79 -11.75 -18.45
N VAL A 29 -10.29 -12.99 -18.48
CA VAL A 29 -9.20 -13.51 -17.65
C VAL A 29 -7.91 -13.60 -18.44
N THR A 30 -6.83 -13.07 -17.91
CA THR A 30 -5.48 -13.13 -18.48
C THR A 30 -4.54 -13.88 -17.55
N VAL A 31 -3.67 -14.71 -18.11
CA VAL A 31 -2.67 -15.49 -17.35
C VAL A 31 -1.29 -15.18 -17.92
N VAL A 32 -0.37 -14.75 -17.06
CA VAL A 32 1.00 -14.38 -17.43
C VAL A 32 1.97 -14.97 -16.41
N CYS A 33 2.98 -15.71 -16.87
CA CYS A 33 4.05 -16.22 -16.03
C CYS A 33 5.30 -15.35 -16.20
N HIS A 34 5.57 -14.50 -15.22
CA HIS A 34 6.72 -13.58 -15.23
C HIS A 34 7.99 -14.33 -14.92
N ASP A 35 8.89 -14.40 -15.90
CA ASP A 35 10.27 -14.89 -15.77
C ASP A 35 10.41 -16.30 -15.15
N LEU A 36 9.36 -17.13 -15.24
CA LEU A 36 9.22 -18.43 -14.54
C LEU A 36 9.33 -18.35 -13.00
N GLU A 37 9.09 -17.18 -12.41
CA GLU A 37 9.13 -16.94 -10.96
C GLU A 37 7.73 -16.85 -10.36
N THR A 38 6.85 -16.10 -11.03
CA THR A 38 5.47 -15.87 -10.56
C THR A 38 4.49 -16.05 -11.70
N VAL A 39 3.26 -16.43 -11.35
CA VAL A 39 2.12 -16.45 -12.26
C VAL A 39 1.13 -15.42 -11.78
N GLU A 40 0.83 -14.48 -12.66
CA GLU A 40 -0.19 -13.46 -12.51
C GLU A 40 -1.44 -13.91 -13.26
N VAL A 41 -2.57 -13.92 -12.57
CA VAL A 41 -3.89 -14.18 -13.14
C VAL A 41 -4.73 -12.96 -12.87
N THR A 42 -5.08 -12.19 -13.90
CA THR A 42 -5.94 -11.01 -13.74
C THR A 42 -7.26 -11.23 -14.44
N TRP A 43 -8.30 -10.54 -13.99
CA TRP A 43 -9.59 -10.56 -14.65
C TRP A 43 -10.20 -9.17 -14.64
N GLY A 44 -10.81 -8.78 -15.75
CA GLY A 44 -11.51 -7.51 -15.84
C GLY A 44 -12.84 -7.51 -15.09
N SER A 45 -13.43 -6.31 -15.02
CA SER A 45 -14.78 -6.06 -14.53
C SER A 45 -15.78 -6.05 -15.68
N GLY A 46 -15.66 -6.99 -16.61
CA GLY A 46 -16.58 -7.18 -17.71
C GLY A 46 -18.02 -7.39 -17.22
N PRO A 47 -19.00 -7.33 -18.14
CA PRO A 47 -20.41 -7.45 -17.81
C PRO A 47 -20.76 -8.73 -17.03
N ASP A 48 -19.97 -9.80 -17.20
CA ASP A 48 -20.16 -11.08 -16.53
C ASP A 48 -19.63 -11.09 -15.07
N HIS A 49 -18.86 -10.08 -14.64
CA HIS A 49 -18.12 -10.08 -13.37
C HIS A 49 -18.48 -8.91 -12.43
N HIS A 50 -19.56 -8.17 -12.70
CA HIS A 50 -19.94 -6.98 -11.93
C HIS A 50 -19.99 -7.23 -10.40
N GLY A 51 -18.95 -6.74 -9.70
CA GLY A 51 -18.93 -6.63 -8.24
C GLY A 51 -18.80 -7.94 -7.46
N ALA A 52 -18.62 -9.09 -8.13
CA ALA A 52 -18.44 -10.35 -7.44
C ALA A 52 -16.99 -10.50 -6.94
N ASN A 53 -16.82 -10.82 -5.66
CA ASN A 53 -15.54 -11.28 -5.12
C ASN A 53 -15.23 -12.66 -5.70
N LEU A 54 -14.54 -12.70 -6.84
CA LEU A 54 -14.07 -13.94 -7.43
C LEU A 54 -12.96 -14.53 -6.56
N SER A 55 -12.98 -15.85 -6.41
CA SER A 55 -11.95 -16.58 -5.68
C SER A 55 -11.18 -17.48 -6.64
N LEU A 56 -9.85 -17.39 -6.59
CA LEU A 56 -8.96 -18.24 -7.36
C LEU A 56 -8.39 -19.33 -6.48
N GLU A 57 -8.51 -20.57 -6.93
CA GLU A 57 -7.83 -21.74 -6.40
C GLU A 57 -6.84 -22.27 -7.45
N PHE A 58 -5.70 -22.79 -6.98
CA PHE A 58 -4.69 -23.36 -7.87
C PHE A 58 -4.02 -24.60 -7.28
N ARG A 59 -3.41 -25.41 -8.13
CA ARG A 59 -2.49 -26.46 -7.70
C ARG A 59 -1.48 -26.82 -8.77
N TYR A 60 -0.38 -27.42 -8.35
CA TYR A 60 0.57 -28.08 -9.23
C TYR A 60 0.44 -29.60 -9.11
N GLY A 61 0.30 -30.28 -10.24
CA GLY A 61 0.19 -31.74 -10.28
C GLY A 61 -1.11 -32.24 -9.61
N THR A 62 -0.98 -33.24 -8.74
CA THR A 62 -2.13 -33.94 -8.12
C THR A 62 -2.40 -33.51 -6.68
N GLY A 63 -1.77 -32.44 -6.20
CA GLY A 63 -1.97 -31.93 -4.84
C GLY A 63 -3.39 -31.42 -4.56
N ALA A 64 -3.64 -31.02 -3.32
CA ALA A 64 -4.86 -30.30 -2.96
C ALA A 64 -4.88 -28.92 -3.65
N LEU A 65 -6.08 -28.45 -4.01
CA LEU A 65 -6.28 -27.06 -4.42
C LEU A 65 -5.92 -26.13 -3.25
N GLN A 66 -5.19 -25.07 -3.55
CA GLN A 66 -4.76 -24.05 -2.61
C GLN A 66 -5.42 -22.72 -2.97
N PRO A 67 -5.82 -21.92 -1.98
CA PRO A 67 -6.34 -20.58 -2.26
C PRO A 67 -5.23 -19.68 -2.81
N CYS A 68 -5.62 -18.65 -3.55
CA CYS A 68 -4.71 -17.59 -3.96
C CYS A 68 -3.95 -17.01 -2.75
N PRO A 69 -2.60 -16.94 -2.80
CA PRO A 69 -1.81 -16.44 -1.68
C PRO A 69 -1.86 -14.91 -1.58
N ARG A 70 -2.05 -14.20 -2.70
CA ARG A 70 -2.13 -12.74 -2.72
C ARG A 70 -3.02 -12.25 -3.85
N TYR A 71 -4.14 -11.64 -3.49
CA TYR A 71 -5.07 -11.01 -4.44
C TYR A 71 -4.63 -9.59 -4.79
N PHE A 72 -4.91 -9.18 -6.03
CA PHE A 72 -5.02 -7.78 -6.40
C PHE A 72 -6.44 -7.32 -6.10
N LEU A 73 -6.57 -6.13 -5.52
CA LEU A 73 -7.85 -5.51 -5.19
C LEU A 73 -8.03 -4.25 -6.04
N SER A 74 -9.22 -4.10 -6.59
CA SER A 74 -9.67 -2.85 -7.22
C SER A 74 -10.21 -1.88 -6.17
N GLY A 75 -10.56 -0.64 -6.57
CA GLY A 75 -10.89 0.46 -5.65
C GLY A 75 -12.03 0.19 -4.65
N ALA A 76 -12.91 -0.78 -4.90
CA ALA A 76 -13.98 -1.18 -3.99
C ALA A 76 -13.62 -2.37 -3.08
N GLY A 77 -12.35 -2.79 -3.03
CA GLY A 77 -11.93 -4.01 -2.34
C GLY A 77 -12.33 -5.30 -3.06
N VAL A 78 -12.81 -5.19 -4.31
CA VAL A 78 -13.19 -6.33 -5.15
C VAL A 78 -11.94 -6.93 -5.77
N THR A 79 -11.82 -8.25 -5.66
CA THR A 79 -10.72 -9.02 -6.25
C THR A 79 -10.66 -8.83 -7.77
N SER A 80 -9.53 -8.39 -8.29
CA SER A 80 -9.29 -8.16 -9.74
C SER A 80 -8.16 -9.03 -10.30
N GLY A 81 -7.54 -9.85 -9.45
CA GLY A 81 -6.52 -10.80 -9.87
C GLY A 81 -5.84 -11.50 -8.70
N CYS A 82 -4.89 -12.36 -9.01
CA CYS A 82 -4.07 -13.12 -8.09
C CYS A 82 -2.63 -13.20 -8.59
N ILE A 83 -1.67 -13.24 -7.67
CA ILE A 83 -0.29 -13.61 -7.96
C ILE A 83 0.13 -14.80 -7.10
N LEU A 84 0.67 -15.82 -7.75
CA LEU A 84 1.07 -17.09 -7.13
C LEU A 84 2.46 -17.52 -7.59
N PRO A 85 3.21 -18.34 -6.83
CA PRO A 85 4.54 -18.78 -7.22
C PRO A 85 4.49 -19.72 -8.44
N ALA A 86 5.40 -19.53 -9.38
CA ALA A 86 5.57 -20.44 -10.51
C ALA A 86 6.34 -21.71 -10.06
N ALA A 87 5.82 -22.89 -10.41
CA ALA A 87 6.57 -24.13 -10.26
C ALA A 87 7.20 -24.53 -11.59
N ARG A 88 8.49 -24.93 -11.56
CA ARG A 88 9.23 -25.40 -12.74
C ARG A 88 8.74 -26.76 -13.27
N ALA A 89 8.00 -27.51 -12.45
CA ALA A 89 7.53 -28.84 -12.76
C ALA A 89 6.05 -29.01 -12.40
N GLY A 90 5.38 -29.91 -13.12
CA GLY A 90 3.95 -30.18 -12.97
C GLY A 90 3.06 -29.28 -13.83
N LEU A 91 1.82 -29.72 -14.03
CA LEU A 91 0.79 -28.89 -14.65
C LEU A 91 0.18 -28.00 -13.58
N LEU A 92 0.12 -26.70 -13.86
CA LEU A 92 -0.65 -25.73 -13.12
C LEU A 92 -2.12 -25.89 -13.50
N GLU A 93 -2.96 -26.17 -12.51
CA GLU A 93 -4.41 -26.10 -12.62
C GLU A 93 -4.89 -24.82 -11.95
N LEU A 94 -5.67 -24.01 -12.68
CA LEU A 94 -6.29 -22.78 -12.20
C LEU A 94 -7.81 -22.96 -12.23
N ALA A 95 -8.46 -22.52 -11.16
CA ALA A 95 -9.91 -22.54 -10.99
C ALA A 95 -10.36 -21.20 -10.42
N LEU A 96 -11.04 -20.39 -11.22
CA LEU A 96 -11.66 -19.15 -10.78
C LEU A 96 -13.15 -19.39 -10.56
N ARG A 97 -13.65 -18.98 -9.39
CA ARG A 97 -15.05 -19.18 -8.99
C ARG A 97 -15.70 -17.86 -8.60
N ASP A 98 -16.99 -17.77 -8.85
CA ASP A 98 -17.81 -16.69 -8.31
C ASP A 98 -18.17 -16.90 -6.83
N GLY A 99 -18.88 -15.93 -6.24
CA GLY A 99 -19.35 -16.01 -4.84
C GLY A 99 -20.35 -17.13 -4.58
N GLY A 100 -21.00 -17.68 -5.62
CA GLY A 100 -21.88 -18.84 -5.54
C GLY A 100 -21.13 -20.18 -5.64
N GLY A 101 -19.82 -20.15 -5.88
CA GLY A 101 -18.98 -21.33 -6.09
C GLY A 101 -19.00 -21.87 -7.52
N ALA A 102 -19.73 -21.25 -8.46
CA ALA A 102 -19.74 -21.63 -9.85
C ALA A 102 -18.37 -21.32 -10.49
N MET A 103 -17.86 -22.25 -11.29
CA MET A 103 -16.58 -22.09 -11.97
C MET A 103 -16.76 -21.16 -13.17
N VAL A 104 -16.10 -20.00 -13.14
CA VAL A 104 -16.14 -19.02 -14.23
C VAL A 104 -14.96 -19.20 -15.20
N PHE A 105 -13.82 -19.70 -14.72
CA PHE A 105 -12.66 -19.97 -15.55
C PHE A 105 -11.89 -21.18 -15.04
N LYS A 106 -11.40 -22.00 -15.98
CA LYS A 106 -10.58 -23.18 -15.69
C LYS A 106 -9.48 -23.33 -16.73
N ALA A 107 -8.24 -23.47 -16.26
CA ALA A 107 -7.09 -23.75 -17.10
C ALA A 107 -6.22 -24.87 -16.51
N ARG A 108 -5.56 -25.63 -17.38
CA ARG A 108 -4.63 -26.70 -17.00
C ARG A 108 -3.49 -26.80 -18.00
N GLN A 109 -2.33 -26.22 -17.68
CA GLN A 109 -1.12 -26.24 -18.52
C GLN A 109 0.13 -26.09 -17.65
N ARG A 110 1.32 -26.22 -18.23
CA ARG A 110 2.56 -25.81 -17.54
C ARG A 110 2.54 -24.29 -17.35
N ALA A 111 3.00 -23.80 -16.20
CA ALA A 111 3.11 -22.34 -15.97
C ALA A 111 3.94 -21.65 -17.06
N SER A 112 5.01 -22.33 -17.52
CA SER A 112 5.86 -21.88 -18.62
C SER A 112 5.15 -21.69 -19.96
N ALA A 113 3.93 -22.23 -20.12
CA ALA A 113 3.14 -22.03 -21.33
C ALA A 113 2.73 -20.57 -21.51
N TRP A 114 2.61 -19.82 -20.41
CA TRP A 114 2.27 -18.40 -20.39
C TRP A 114 3.48 -17.52 -20.09
N LEU A 115 4.70 -18.00 -20.41
CA LEU A 115 5.93 -17.27 -20.10
C LEU A 115 5.93 -15.88 -20.74
N LYS A 116 6.21 -14.86 -19.93
CA LYS A 116 6.66 -13.54 -20.34
C LYS A 116 8.03 -13.27 -19.70
N PRO A 117 9.12 -13.30 -20.48
CA PRO A 117 10.46 -13.04 -19.95
C PRO A 117 10.59 -11.60 -19.47
N ARG A 118 11.54 -11.39 -18.56
CA ARG A 118 12.01 -10.04 -18.25
C ARG A 118 12.74 -9.46 -19.47
N PRO A 119 12.71 -8.14 -19.70
CA PRO A 119 13.60 -7.52 -20.68
C PRO A 119 15.07 -7.82 -20.34
N PRO A 120 15.94 -8.04 -21.35
CA PRO A 120 17.37 -8.18 -21.13
C PRO A 120 17.92 -7.00 -20.30
N TRP A 121 18.88 -7.26 -19.42
CA TRP A 121 19.46 -6.23 -18.56
C TRP A 121 20.93 -6.02 -18.90
N ASN A 122 21.52 -4.91 -18.44
CA ASN A 122 22.92 -4.57 -18.67
C ASN A 122 23.34 -4.69 -20.14
N VAL A 123 22.51 -4.19 -21.06
CA VAL A 123 22.83 -4.16 -22.49
C VAL A 123 24.07 -3.29 -22.69
N THR A 124 25.07 -3.85 -23.36
CA THR A 124 26.30 -3.15 -23.73
C THR A 124 26.42 -3.06 -25.23
N LEU A 125 26.91 -1.92 -25.70
CA LEU A 125 27.09 -1.61 -27.12
C LEU A 125 28.57 -1.34 -27.36
N LEU A 126 29.19 -2.07 -28.27
CA LEU A 126 30.61 -1.90 -28.61
C LEU A 126 30.83 -1.92 -30.11
N TRP A 127 31.51 -0.90 -30.63
CA TRP A 127 32.00 -0.90 -32.01
C TRP A 127 33.07 -1.98 -32.21
N THR A 128 32.92 -2.80 -33.24
CA THR A 128 33.93 -3.76 -33.67
C THR A 128 34.95 -3.07 -34.60
N PRO A 129 36.17 -3.63 -34.75
CA PRO A 129 37.15 -3.12 -35.70
C PRO A 129 36.67 -3.08 -37.15
N ASP A 130 35.71 -3.95 -37.49
CA ASP A 130 35.13 -4.06 -38.83
C ASP A 130 34.06 -3.00 -39.13
N GLY A 131 33.72 -2.15 -38.15
CA GLY A 131 32.71 -1.10 -38.28
C GLY A 131 31.29 -1.54 -37.94
N ASP A 132 31.12 -2.71 -37.33
CA ASP A 132 29.82 -3.19 -36.84
C ASP A 132 29.64 -2.86 -35.36
N VAL A 133 28.43 -3.06 -34.83
CA VAL A 133 28.14 -2.90 -33.40
C VAL A 133 27.78 -4.24 -32.80
N THR A 134 28.57 -4.68 -31.82
CA THR A 134 28.23 -5.83 -30.97
C THR A 134 27.33 -5.37 -29.84
N VAL A 135 26.13 -5.91 -29.79
CA VAL A 135 25.15 -5.69 -28.72
C VAL A 135 25.16 -6.94 -27.85
N SER A 136 25.51 -6.82 -26.57
CA SER A 136 25.60 -7.99 -25.67
C SER A 136 24.89 -7.78 -24.32
N TRP A 137 24.41 -8.87 -23.73
CA TRP A 137 23.67 -8.88 -22.47
C TRP A 137 23.87 -10.22 -21.73
N PRO A 138 23.61 -10.30 -20.42
CA PRO A 138 23.66 -11.56 -19.70
C PRO A 138 22.51 -12.51 -20.10
N ALA A 139 22.77 -13.82 -20.06
CA ALA A 139 21.75 -14.84 -20.32
C ALA A 139 20.68 -14.89 -19.21
N HIS A 140 19.43 -15.15 -19.60
CA HIS A 140 18.40 -15.57 -18.66
C HIS A 140 18.77 -16.91 -18.00
N SER A 141 18.23 -17.18 -16.80
CA SER A 141 18.50 -18.41 -16.04
C SER A 141 17.87 -19.68 -16.63
N TYR A 142 17.19 -19.56 -17.76
CA TYR A 142 16.50 -20.62 -18.49
C TYR A 142 16.71 -20.46 -20.00
N LEU A 143 16.54 -21.58 -20.73
CA LEU A 143 16.80 -21.68 -22.16
C LEU A 143 15.55 -21.41 -22.99
N GLY A 144 15.62 -21.61 -24.31
CA GLY A 144 14.44 -21.53 -25.18
C GLY A 144 14.01 -20.10 -25.50
N LEU A 145 14.91 -19.13 -25.38
CA LEU A 145 14.72 -17.75 -25.82
C LEU A 145 15.47 -17.48 -27.12
N ASP A 146 14.88 -16.66 -27.97
CA ASP A 146 15.55 -15.88 -29.01
C ASP A 146 15.57 -14.42 -28.57
N TYR A 147 16.48 -13.64 -29.13
CA TYR A 147 16.60 -12.21 -28.84
C TYR A 147 16.48 -11.42 -30.13
N GLU A 148 15.93 -10.23 -29.99
CA GLU A 148 15.75 -9.29 -31.08
C GLU A 148 16.37 -7.96 -30.68
N VAL A 149 17.30 -7.49 -31.49
CA VAL A 149 17.93 -6.17 -31.39
C VAL A 149 17.31 -5.31 -32.47
N GLN A 150 16.71 -4.21 -32.04
CA GLN A 150 16.26 -3.16 -32.93
C GLN A 150 17.18 -1.96 -32.86
N HIS A 151 17.49 -1.40 -34.02
CA HIS A 151 18.25 -0.17 -34.14
C HIS A 151 17.62 0.80 -35.13
N ARG A 152 17.90 2.09 -34.96
CA ARG A 152 17.56 3.17 -35.90
C ARG A 152 18.58 4.30 -35.77
N GLU A 153 18.69 5.19 -36.75
CA GLU A 153 19.42 6.43 -36.54
C GLU A 153 18.66 7.30 -35.53
N SER A 154 19.35 7.98 -34.60
CA SER A 154 18.68 8.70 -33.50
C SER A 154 17.75 9.83 -33.96
N ASN A 155 17.90 10.31 -35.21
CA ASN A 155 17.09 11.38 -35.80
C ASN A 155 16.02 10.86 -36.79
N ASP A 156 15.95 9.55 -37.01
CA ASP A 156 14.94 8.97 -37.89
C ASP A 156 13.55 8.98 -37.25
N ASP A 157 12.53 8.75 -38.08
CA ASP A 157 11.15 8.58 -37.63
C ASP A 157 11.03 7.47 -36.59
N GLU A 158 10.05 7.60 -35.68
CA GLU A 158 9.84 6.65 -34.59
C GLU A 158 9.59 5.21 -35.06
N ASP A 159 9.12 5.04 -36.30
CA ASP A 159 8.80 3.76 -36.93
C ASP A 159 9.95 3.14 -37.75
N ALA A 160 11.11 3.81 -37.87
CA ALA A 160 12.22 3.41 -38.74
C ALA A 160 13.14 2.30 -38.16
N TRP A 161 12.59 1.42 -37.32
CA TRP A 161 13.38 0.37 -36.66
C TRP A 161 13.78 -0.76 -37.61
N GLN A 162 15.08 -1.06 -37.68
CA GLN A 162 15.62 -2.26 -38.30
C GLN A 162 15.85 -3.34 -37.24
N THR A 163 15.46 -4.58 -37.54
CA THR A 163 15.51 -5.70 -36.58
C THR A 163 16.56 -6.73 -36.98
N THR A 164 17.40 -7.12 -36.03
CA THR A 164 18.30 -8.28 -36.12
C THR A 164 17.88 -9.26 -35.03
N SER A 165 17.72 -10.54 -35.37
CA SER A 165 17.28 -11.57 -34.44
C SER A 165 18.27 -12.72 -34.40
N GLY A 166 18.41 -13.35 -33.25
CA GLY A 166 19.25 -14.52 -33.11
C GLY A 166 19.23 -15.13 -31.71
N PRO A 167 20.05 -16.16 -31.49
CA PRO A 167 20.19 -16.78 -30.19
C PRO A 167 20.88 -15.83 -29.19
N CYS A 168 21.01 -16.30 -27.94
CA CYS A 168 21.79 -15.62 -26.90
C CYS A 168 23.30 -15.61 -27.26
N CYS A 169 24.13 -14.70 -26.75
CA CYS A 169 23.83 -13.59 -25.81
C CYS A 169 24.43 -12.26 -26.28
N ASP A 170 24.74 -12.24 -27.56
CA ASP A 170 25.32 -11.14 -28.29
C ASP A 170 24.85 -11.25 -29.74
N LEU A 171 24.55 -10.09 -30.33
CA LEU A 171 24.22 -9.99 -31.75
C LEU A 171 25.03 -8.84 -32.34
N THR A 172 25.63 -9.11 -33.49
CA THR A 172 26.36 -8.11 -34.26
C THR A 172 25.40 -7.47 -35.26
N VAL A 173 25.29 -6.14 -35.20
CA VAL A 173 24.54 -5.32 -36.14
C VAL A 173 25.54 -4.61 -37.05
N GLY A 174 25.56 -5.01 -38.32
CA GLY A 174 26.47 -4.42 -39.30
C GLY A 174 25.83 -3.37 -40.21
N GLY A 175 26.66 -2.74 -41.04
CA GLY A 175 26.22 -1.72 -41.98
C GLY A 175 25.93 -0.36 -41.35
N LEU A 176 26.52 -0.09 -40.19
CA LEU A 176 26.37 1.17 -39.46
C LEU A 176 27.53 2.12 -39.76
N ASP A 177 27.25 3.43 -39.76
CA ASP A 177 28.25 4.47 -39.98
C ASP A 177 28.79 4.98 -38.63
N PRO A 178 30.08 4.78 -38.30
CA PRO A 178 30.66 5.21 -37.02
C PRO A 178 30.78 6.73 -36.87
N ALA A 179 30.33 7.53 -37.84
CA ALA A 179 30.16 8.97 -37.68
C ALA A 179 28.77 9.38 -37.14
N ARG A 180 27.78 8.47 -37.19
CA ARG A 180 26.37 8.74 -36.84
C ARG A 180 25.99 8.29 -35.44
N CYS A 181 24.80 8.70 -35.01
CA CYS A 181 24.21 8.31 -33.73
C CYS A 181 23.09 7.29 -33.97
N TYR A 182 23.10 6.22 -33.18
CA TYR A 182 22.10 5.16 -33.28
C TYR A 182 21.42 4.91 -31.94
N ASP A 183 20.13 4.60 -32.00
CA ASP A 183 19.34 4.19 -30.86
C ASP A 183 19.11 2.67 -30.95
N PHE A 184 19.38 1.95 -29.86
CA PHE A 184 19.22 0.49 -29.77
C PHE A 184 18.23 0.11 -28.68
N ARG A 185 17.47 -0.97 -28.92
CA ARG A 185 16.67 -1.65 -27.89
C ARG A 185 16.65 -3.15 -28.14
N VAL A 186 16.55 -3.91 -27.06
CA VAL A 186 16.59 -5.38 -27.10
C VAL A 186 15.31 -5.94 -26.48
N ARG A 187 14.84 -7.08 -26.97
CA ARG A 187 13.81 -7.89 -26.28
C ARG A 187 14.15 -9.36 -26.33
N ALA A 188 13.60 -10.12 -25.39
CA ALA A 188 13.67 -11.56 -25.36
C ALA A 188 12.33 -12.17 -25.79
N SER A 189 12.36 -13.13 -26.69
CA SER A 189 11.19 -13.77 -27.29
C SER A 189 11.22 -15.28 -27.03
N PRO A 190 10.23 -15.85 -26.33
CA PRO A 190 10.14 -17.29 -26.11
C PRO A 190 9.98 -18.06 -27.43
N ARG A 191 10.73 -19.15 -27.59
CA ARG A 191 10.56 -20.06 -28.73
C ARG A 191 9.27 -20.85 -28.55
N ALA A 192 8.38 -20.76 -29.54
CA ALA A 192 7.11 -21.50 -29.55
C ALA A 192 7.30 -23.03 -29.40
N ALA A 193 8.39 -23.59 -29.93
CA ALA A 193 8.71 -25.02 -29.77
C ALA A 193 9.04 -25.42 -28.32
N HIS A 194 9.49 -24.48 -27.47
CA HIS A 194 9.86 -24.75 -26.09
C HIS A 194 8.72 -24.40 -25.11
N TYR A 195 8.04 -23.28 -25.34
CA TYR A 195 7.05 -22.72 -24.42
C TYR A 195 5.62 -22.76 -24.94
N GLY A 196 5.38 -23.01 -26.22
CA GLY A 196 4.05 -22.94 -26.83
C GLY A 196 3.71 -21.54 -27.35
N LEU A 197 2.53 -21.41 -27.95
CA LEU A 197 2.09 -20.20 -28.65
C LEU A 197 1.51 -19.12 -27.73
N GLU A 198 1.17 -19.47 -26.49
CA GLU A 198 0.62 -18.54 -25.49
C GLU A 198 1.72 -17.74 -24.76
N ALA A 199 2.99 -18.12 -24.95
CA ALA A 199 4.12 -17.40 -24.40
C ALA A 199 4.32 -16.08 -25.15
N GLN A 200 4.68 -15.04 -24.42
CA GLN A 200 4.76 -13.67 -24.90
C GLN A 200 6.20 -13.16 -24.85
N PRO A 201 6.60 -12.28 -25.79
CA PRO A 201 7.88 -11.61 -25.71
C PRO A 201 7.95 -10.70 -24.48
N SER A 202 9.17 -10.41 -24.05
CA SER A 202 9.42 -9.36 -23.07
C SER A 202 9.02 -8.00 -23.63
N GLU A 203 8.87 -7.03 -22.73
CA GLU A 203 8.94 -5.63 -23.13
C GLU A 203 10.32 -5.32 -23.75
N TRP A 204 10.39 -4.24 -24.52
CA TRP A 204 11.67 -3.71 -24.96
C TRP A 204 12.46 -3.14 -23.79
N THR A 205 13.79 -3.27 -23.84
CA THR A 205 14.65 -2.50 -22.95
C THR A 205 14.49 -1.00 -23.19
N ALA A 206 14.93 -0.20 -22.21
CA ALA A 206 15.15 1.21 -22.45
C ALA A 206 16.05 1.42 -23.68
N VAL A 207 15.77 2.49 -24.43
CA VAL A 207 16.58 2.85 -25.59
C VAL A 207 17.97 3.26 -25.13
N THR A 208 18.98 2.58 -25.65
CA THR A 208 20.39 2.89 -25.39
C THR A 208 20.97 3.55 -26.63
N ARG A 209 21.50 4.77 -26.46
CA ARG A 209 22.10 5.52 -27.56
C ARG A 209 23.58 5.21 -27.68
N LEU A 210 24.03 4.88 -28.88
CA LEU A 210 25.43 4.74 -29.23
C LEU A 210 25.84 5.91 -30.11
N SER A 211 26.85 6.65 -29.65
CA SER A 211 27.54 7.63 -30.48
C SER A 211 28.61 6.98 -31.33
N GLY A 212 28.82 7.53 -32.51
CA GLY A 212 29.97 7.23 -33.33
C GLY A 212 31.29 7.34 -32.56
N ALA A 213 32.26 6.49 -32.88
CA ALA A 213 33.59 6.49 -32.25
C ALA A 213 34.29 7.86 -32.36
N ALA A 214 33.95 8.66 -33.38
CA ALA A 214 34.51 9.98 -33.63
C ALA A 214 33.67 11.15 -33.05
N SER A 215 32.46 10.91 -32.57
CA SER A 215 31.45 11.98 -32.39
C SER A 215 30.63 11.85 -31.10
N ALA A 216 31.29 11.60 -29.96
CA ALA A 216 30.63 11.70 -28.65
C ALA A 216 29.95 13.07 -28.41
N ALA A 217 30.42 14.14 -29.09
CA ALA A 217 29.84 15.48 -29.01
C ALA A 217 28.55 15.67 -29.84
N SER A 218 28.30 14.85 -30.87
CA SER A 218 27.18 15.03 -31.80
C SER A 218 25.87 14.43 -31.28
N CYS A 219 25.96 13.45 -30.39
CA CYS A 219 24.82 12.70 -29.89
C CYS A 219 24.29 13.28 -28.57
N THR A 220 24.38 14.61 -28.38
CA THR A 220 23.62 15.27 -27.33
C THR A 220 22.16 14.92 -27.55
N ALA A 221 21.64 14.08 -26.65
CA ALA A 221 20.22 13.88 -26.52
C ALA A 221 19.59 15.27 -26.57
N SER A 222 18.66 15.48 -27.50
CA SER A 222 17.67 16.55 -27.33
C SER A 222 17.24 16.44 -25.88
N PRO A 223 17.51 17.45 -25.02
CA PRO A 223 17.30 17.29 -23.61
C PRO A 223 15.87 16.81 -23.46
N ALA A 224 15.69 15.61 -22.90
CA ALA A 224 14.40 15.16 -22.40
C ALA A 224 13.82 16.39 -21.72
N PRO A 225 12.64 16.88 -22.13
CA PRO A 225 12.20 18.24 -21.86
C PRO A 225 12.53 18.50 -20.41
N SER A 226 13.56 19.31 -20.17
CA SER A 226 14.00 19.65 -18.83
C SER A 226 12.71 20.05 -18.17
N PRO A 227 12.21 19.32 -17.15
CA PRO A 227 10.88 19.59 -16.63
C PRO A 227 10.89 21.08 -16.36
N ALA A 228 10.08 21.80 -17.15
CA ALA A 228 10.16 23.24 -17.28
C ALA A 228 10.33 23.74 -15.87
N LEU A 229 11.49 24.36 -15.58
CA LEU A 229 11.93 24.72 -14.23
C LEU A 229 10.68 25.11 -13.47
N ALA A 230 10.15 24.19 -12.66
CA ALA A 230 8.86 24.43 -12.06
C ALA A 230 9.12 25.68 -11.22
N PRO A 231 8.37 26.78 -11.43
CA PRO A 231 8.64 28.00 -10.70
C PRO A 231 8.68 27.62 -9.22
N PRO A 232 9.69 28.08 -8.46
CA PRO A 232 10.07 27.44 -7.22
C PRO A 232 8.84 27.32 -6.32
N LEU A 233 8.33 26.11 -6.12
CA LEU A 233 7.18 25.82 -5.24
C LEU A 233 7.57 25.93 -3.75
N LEU A 234 8.69 26.59 -3.44
CA LEU A 234 9.12 26.95 -2.11
C LEU A 234 8.05 27.72 -1.29
N PRO A 235 7.14 28.56 -1.84
CA PRO A 235 6.07 29.10 -1.01
C PRO A 235 4.93 28.10 -0.76
N LEU A 236 4.75 27.06 -1.59
CA LEU A 236 3.67 26.06 -1.40
C LEU A 236 4.01 25.03 -0.32
N GLY A 237 5.26 24.55 -0.29
CA GLY A 237 5.72 23.62 0.75
C GLY A 237 5.70 24.25 2.14
N CYS A 238 6.17 25.49 2.26
CA CYS A 238 6.11 26.26 3.50
C CYS A 238 4.66 26.55 3.91
N GLY A 239 3.77 26.87 2.96
CA GLY A 239 2.35 27.09 3.22
C GLY A 239 1.65 25.84 3.76
N LEU A 240 1.90 24.67 3.17
CA LEU A 240 1.35 23.39 3.64
C LEU A 240 1.88 23.03 5.03
N ALA A 241 3.19 23.19 5.27
CA ALA A 241 3.78 22.95 6.59
C ALA A 241 3.19 23.89 7.68
N ALA A 242 2.98 25.17 7.36
CA ALA A 242 2.35 26.13 8.25
C ALA A 242 0.88 25.79 8.53
N LEU A 243 0.11 25.37 7.51
CA LEU A 243 -1.27 24.93 7.68
C LEU A 243 -1.38 23.66 8.53
N LEU A 244 -0.49 22.69 8.32
CA LEU A 244 -0.46 21.44 9.10
C LEU A 244 -0.13 21.73 10.56
N THR A 245 0.89 22.53 10.84
CA THR A 245 1.26 22.91 12.22
C THR A 245 0.15 23.70 12.92
N LEU A 246 -0.49 24.65 12.22
CA LEU A 246 -1.65 25.38 12.76
C LEU A 246 -2.84 24.45 13.05
N SER A 247 -3.15 23.52 12.15
CA SER A 247 -4.24 22.55 12.34
C SER A 247 -3.99 21.64 13.55
N LEU A 248 -2.75 21.18 13.72
CA LEU A 248 -2.35 20.33 14.85
C LEU A 248 -2.40 21.11 16.18
N LEU A 249 -1.99 22.38 16.17
CA LEU A 249 -2.08 23.26 17.34
C LEU A 249 -3.55 23.50 17.73
N LEU A 250 -4.41 23.78 16.76
CA LEU A 250 -5.85 23.94 16.98
C LEU A 250 -6.48 22.64 17.50
N ALA A 251 -6.11 21.48 16.95
CA ALA A 251 -6.56 20.18 17.43
C ALA A 251 -6.09 19.91 18.86
N ALA A 252 -4.84 20.20 19.20
CA ALA A 252 -4.30 20.05 20.55
C ALA A 252 -5.02 20.99 21.55
N LEU A 253 -5.31 22.23 21.15
CA LEU A 253 -6.09 23.17 21.97
C LEU A 253 -7.53 22.71 22.17
N ARG A 254 -8.17 22.16 21.12
CA ARG A 254 -9.51 21.57 21.20
C ARG A 254 -9.52 20.35 22.12
N LEU A 255 -8.56 19.44 21.97
CA LEU A 255 -8.39 18.26 22.82
C LEU A 255 -8.10 18.65 24.26
N ARG A 256 -7.29 19.69 24.50
CA ARG A 256 -7.06 20.24 25.84
C ARG A 256 -8.36 20.79 26.44
N ARG A 257 -9.12 21.60 25.69
CA ARG A 257 -10.42 22.13 26.15
C ARG A 257 -11.42 21.02 26.46
N VAL A 258 -11.47 19.97 25.64
CA VAL A 258 -12.31 18.79 25.88
C VAL A 258 -11.81 18.03 27.11
N LYS A 259 -10.50 17.84 27.26
CA LYS A 259 -9.91 17.18 28.42
C LYS A 259 -10.22 17.94 29.71
N ASP A 260 -10.06 19.27 29.72
CA ASP A 260 -10.33 20.11 30.90
C ASP A 260 -11.84 20.16 31.23
N ALA A 261 -12.72 20.02 30.23
CA ALA A 261 -14.17 19.92 30.43
C ALA A 261 -14.64 18.54 30.93
N LEU A 262 -14.01 17.46 30.44
CA LEU A 262 -14.36 16.08 30.82
C LEU A 262 -13.68 15.62 32.11
N LEU A 263 -12.44 16.06 32.34
CA LEU A 263 -11.68 15.84 33.56
C LEU A 263 -11.41 17.20 34.20
N PRO A 264 -12.35 17.74 34.99
CA PRO A 264 -12.02 18.85 35.88
C PRO A 264 -10.78 18.47 36.71
N CYS A 265 -9.85 19.41 36.90
CA CYS A 265 -8.67 19.19 37.74
C CYS A 265 -9.10 18.56 39.07
N VAL A 266 -8.72 17.30 39.30
CA VAL A 266 -8.83 16.68 40.62
C VAL A 266 -7.88 17.48 41.50
N PRO A 267 -8.37 18.22 42.51
CA PRO A 267 -7.49 18.93 43.41
C PRO A 267 -6.60 17.92 44.12
N ASP A 268 -5.31 18.24 44.24
CA ASP A 268 -4.35 17.36 44.87
C ASP A 268 -4.79 17.04 46.32
N PRO A 269 -5.06 15.76 46.66
CA PRO A 269 -5.52 15.39 47.99
C PRO A 269 -4.44 15.52 49.06
N SER A 270 -3.17 15.77 48.70
CA SER A 270 -2.07 15.96 49.65
C SER A 270 -2.39 16.99 50.75
N GLY A 271 -3.12 18.06 50.40
CA GLY A 271 -3.54 19.09 51.37
C GLY A 271 -4.62 18.63 52.36
N SER A 272 -5.44 17.62 52.01
CA SER A 272 -6.53 17.13 52.88
C SER A 272 -6.11 15.98 53.81
N PHE A 273 -5.02 15.29 53.50
CA PHE A 273 -4.58 14.11 54.25
C PHE A 273 -3.10 14.24 54.64
N PRO A 274 -2.76 15.02 55.68
CA PRO A 274 -1.39 15.23 56.11
C PRO A 274 -0.70 13.89 56.43
N GLY A 275 0.44 13.64 55.81
CA GLY A 275 1.27 12.46 56.04
C GLY A 275 0.79 11.18 55.34
N LEU A 276 -0.40 11.16 54.74
CA LEU A 276 -0.89 9.96 54.03
C LEU A 276 0.07 9.59 52.88
N PHE A 277 0.52 10.57 52.11
CA PHE A 277 1.38 10.33 50.96
C PHE A 277 2.87 10.31 51.35
N GLU A 278 3.28 11.16 52.29
CA GLU A 278 4.67 11.35 52.69
C GLU A 278 5.16 10.27 53.66
N LYS A 279 4.33 9.88 54.64
CA LYS A 279 4.69 8.90 55.69
C LYS A 279 4.13 7.51 55.41
N HIS A 280 2.93 7.43 54.84
CA HIS A 280 2.26 6.16 54.58
C HIS A 280 2.28 5.72 53.12
N HIS A 281 2.98 6.45 52.23
CA HIS A 281 3.09 6.13 50.80
C HIS A 281 1.74 5.89 50.09
N GLY A 282 0.69 6.60 50.52
CA GLY A 282 -0.68 6.41 50.03
C GLY A 282 -1.44 5.24 50.65
N ASN A 283 -0.87 4.54 51.63
CA ASN A 283 -1.56 3.46 52.35
C ASN A 283 -2.56 4.04 53.37
N PHE A 284 -3.82 4.13 52.94
CA PHE A 284 -4.90 4.67 53.75
C PHE A 284 -5.20 3.86 55.01
N GLN A 285 -5.05 2.53 54.97
CA GLN A 285 -5.27 1.68 56.15
C GLN A 285 -4.22 1.92 57.23
N ALA A 286 -2.95 2.05 56.83
CA ALA A 286 -1.87 2.36 57.76
C ALA A 286 -2.03 3.76 58.37
N TRP A 287 -2.50 4.74 57.58
CA TRP A 287 -2.74 6.10 58.04
C TRP A 287 -3.89 6.20 59.06
N ILE A 288 -5.03 5.52 58.81
CA ILE A 288 -6.15 5.47 59.77
C ILE A 288 -5.70 4.82 61.09
N ALA A 289 -4.94 3.72 61.03
CA ALA A 289 -4.48 3.04 62.23
C ALA A 289 -3.62 3.98 63.12
N ASP A 290 -2.74 4.77 62.50
CA ASP A 290 -1.89 5.74 63.21
C ASP A 290 -2.73 6.92 63.76
N ALA A 291 -3.70 7.42 62.99
CA ALA A 291 -4.60 8.48 63.41
C ALA A 291 -5.50 8.05 64.58
N GLN A 292 -6.03 6.81 64.57
CA GLN A 292 -6.83 6.26 65.66
C GLN A 292 -5.98 5.92 66.90
N ALA A 293 -4.75 5.46 66.73
CA ALA A 293 -3.82 5.23 67.84
C ALA A 293 -3.43 6.54 68.54
N THR A 294 -3.45 7.67 67.83
CA THR A 294 -3.15 9.00 68.37
C THR A 294 -4.39 9.71 68.93
N ALA A 295 -5.61 9.23 68.61
CA ALA A 295 -6.83 9.78 69.17
C ALA A 295 -6.94 9.37 70.65
N PRO A 296 -7.03 10.32 71.60
CA PRO A 296 -7.19 9.98 73.01
C PRO A 296 -8.48 9.17 73.19
N PRO A 297 -8.49 8.17 74.09
CA PRO A 297 -9.63 7.28 74.26
C PRO A 297 -10.87 8.09 74.58
N ALA A 298 -11.96 7.78 73.85
CA ALA A 298 -13.28 8.35 74.05
C ALA A 298 -13.63 8.27 75.54
N ARG A 299 -13.57 9.41 76.22
CA ARG A 299 -14.18 9.57 77.52
C ARG A 299 -15.68 9.46 77.29
N THR A 300 -16.21 8.42 77.90
CA THR A 300 -17.60 8.19 78.28
C THR A 300 -18.42 9.47 78.46
N GLU A 301 -19.58 9.44 77.76
CA GLU A 301 -20.90 9.86 78.23
C GLU A 301 -21.21 11.37 78.37
N GLU A 302 -22.50 11.68 78.14
CA GLU A 302 -23.20 12.98 78.12
C GLU A 302 -23.18 13.67 76.74
N GLU A 303 -24.15 13.44 75.85
CA GLU A 303 -25.56 13.89 75.93
C GLU A 303 -25.64 15.36 76.35
N ASP A 304 -25.64 16.28 75.39
CA ASP A 304 -26.78 17.16 75.08
C ASP A 304 -26.35 18.29 74.11
N ASP A 305 -27.33 18.76 73.34
CA ASP A 305 -27.40 20.02 72.61
C ASP A 305 -26.44 20.30 71.43
N LEU A 306 -26.98 19.98 70.25
CA LEU A 306 -27.22 20.94 69.16
C LEU A 306 -26.84 22.39 69.51
N ILE A 307 -25.75 22.93 68.98
CA ILE A 307 -25.64 24.33 68.52
C ILE A 307 -24.34 24.52 67.72
N HIS A 308 -24.49 25.25 66.62
CA HIS A 308 -23.46 25.70 65.66
C HIS A 308 -22.17 26.25 66.29
N PRO A 309 -21.05 26.21 65.55
CA PRO A 309 -20.42 27.49 65.23
C PRO A 309 -19.81 27.64 63.82
N LYS A 310 -20.23 28.74 63.20
CA LYS A 310 -19.46 29.79 62.52
C LYS A 310 -18.45 29.41 61.42
N ALA A 311 -18.91 29.71 60.20
CA ALA A 311 -18.12 30.07 59.04
C ALA A 311 -17.00 31.08 59.38
N LYS A 312 -15.75 30.64 59.29
CA LYS A 312 -14.59 31.53 59.26
C LYS A 312 -14.37 31.96 57.81
N ARG A 313 -14.89 33.15 57.51
CA ARG A 313 -14.59 33.94 56.31
C ARG A 313 -13.08 34.15 56.24
N VAL A 314 -12.40 33.50 55.32
CA VAL A 314 -11.05 33.89 54.88
C VAL A 314 -11.23 34.65 53.58
N GLU A 315 -10.72 35.88 53.59
CA GLU A 315 -10.75 36.85 52.50
C GLU A 315 -9.88 36.35 51.32
N PRO A 316 -10.30 36.58 50.06
CA PRO A 316 -9.62 36.01 48.91
C PRO A 316 -8.44 36.89 48.47
N GLU A 317 -7.25 36.29 48.38
CA GLU A 317 -6.18 36.87 47.57
C GLU A 317 -6.49 36.69 46.09
N ASP A 318 -6.22 37.79 45.37
CA ASP A 318 -6.50 38.06 43.98
C ASP A 318 -5.81 37.05 43.05
N GLY A 319 -6.61 36.17 42.45
CA GLY A 319 -6.17 35.18 41.49
C GLY A 319 -7.32 34.86 40.55
N THR A 320 -7.45 35.67 39.52
CA THR A 320 -8.46 35.54 38.45
C THR A 320 -8.56 34.10 37.93
N SER A 321 -9.59 33.37 38.33
CA SER A 321 -10.10 32.23 37.57
C SER A 321 -11.60 32.07 37.84
N LEU A 322 -12.38 32.55 36.89
CA LEU A 322 -13.83 32.41 36.81
C LEU A 322 -14.20 30.94 36.65
N CYS A 323 -14.29 30.21 37.76
CA CYS A 323 -14.98 28.92 37.79
C CYS A 323 -16.26 29.09 38.59
N THR A 324 -17.35 29.40 37.88
CA THR A 324 -18.71 29.35 38.41
C THR A 324 -18.96 27.94 38.95
N VAL A 325 -19.07 27.81 40.28
CA VAL A 325 -19.31 26.55 40.97
C VAL A 325 -20.64 25.95 40.49
N PRO A 326 -20.64 24.77 39.84
CA PRO A 326 -21.87 24.09 39.46
C PRO A 326 -22.57 23.56 40.72
N ARG A 327 -23.89 23.71 40.76
CA ARG A 327 -24.76 23.22 41.83
C ARG A 327 -24.57 21.69 42.01
N PRO A 328 -24.42 21.19 43.25
CA PRO A 328 -24.19 19.78 43.52
C PRO A 328 -25.39 18.91 43.10
N PRO A 329 -25.13 17.64 42.70
CA PRO A 329 -26.16 16.72 42.21
C PRO A 329 -27.17 16.36 43.30
N SER A 330 -28.45 16.37 42.91
CA SER A 330 -29.58 15.95 43.74
C SER A 330 -29.59 14.42 43.88
N PHE A 331 -29.47 13.91 45.10
CA PHE A 331 -29.73 12.50 45.40
C PHE A 331 -31.24 12.32 45.55
N GLU A 332 -31.88 11.59 44.64
CA GLU A 332 -33.28 11.17 44.83
C GLU A 332 -33.37 9.85 45.63
N PRO A 333 -34.39 9.69 46.49
CA PRO A 333 -34.43 8.57 47.42
C PRO A 333 -34.76 7.22 46.76
N ARG A 334 -33.87 6.26 47.01
CA ARG A 334 -34.07 4.81 47.18
C ARG A 334 -35.23 4.17 46.40
N GLY A 335 -34.92 3.69 45.19
CA GLY A 335 -35.77 2.70 44.51
C GLY A 335 -35.77 1.34 45.23
N PRO A 336 -36.71 0.43 44.91
CA PRO A 336 -36.99 -0.79 45.70
C PRO A 336 -35.86 -1.83 45.78
N GLY A 337 -34.69 -1.56 45.22
CA GLY A 337 -33.55 -2.47 45.13
C GLY A 337 -32.25 -1.86 45.61
N GLY A 338 -32.23 -1.23 46.78
CA GLY A 338 -31.02 -0.95 47.58
C GLY A 338 -29.98 0.05 47.02
N GLY A 339 -29.86 0.22 45.71
CA GLY A 339 -28.86 1.07 45.07
C GLY A 339 -29.28 2.54 44.95
N ALA A 340 -28.30 3.43 45.02
CA ALA A 340 -28.49 4.85 44.77
C ALA A 340 -28.50 5.12 43.26
N MET A 341 -29.50 5.86 42.76
CA MET A 341 -29.55 6.28 41.37
C MET A 341 -28.78 7.58 41.18
N VAL A 342 -27.90 7.62 40.17
CA VAL A 342 -27.15 8.82 39.78
C VAL A 342 -27.43 9.11 38.30
N SER A 343 -27.89 10.32 37.99
CA SER A 343 -28.11 10.77 36.62
C SER A 343 -27.00 11.69 36.14
N VAL A 344 -26.37 11.37 35.02
CA VAL A 344 -25.36 12.20 34.35
C VAL A 344 -25.67 12.28 32.86
N GLY A 345 -25.84 13.50 32.34
CA GLY A 345 -26.01 13.72 30.90
C GLY A 345 -27.24 13.08 30.26
N GLY A 346 -28.29 12.78 31.03
CA GLY A 346 -29.53 12.13 30.55
C GLY A 346 -29.53 10.60 30.65
N ALA A 347 -28.46 9.98 31.12
CA ALA A 347 -28.42 8.56 31.47
C ALA A 347 -28.50 8.38 32.98
N THR A 348 -29.31 7.42 33.43
CA THR A 348 -29.51 7.10 34.85
C THR A 348 -28.83 5.78 35.17
N PHE A 349 -27.94 5.79 36.15
CA PHE A 349 -27.12 4.65 36.55
C PHE A 349 -27.49 4.20 37.96
N MET A 350 -27.48 2.89 38.17
CA MET A 350 -27.64 2.31 39.51
C MET A 350 -26.26 2.08 40.11
N VAL A 351 -25.98 2.73 41.23
CA VAL A 351 -24.76 2.51 42.01
C VAL A 351 -25.08 1.48 43.08
N GLY A 352 -24.49 0.29 42.94
CA GLY A 352 -24.61 -0.77 43.95
C GLY A 352 -23.78 -0.47 45.20
N ASP A 353 -24.02 -1.22 46.29
CA ASP A 353 -23.34 -1.05 47.58
C ASP A 353 -21.80 -1.18 47.49
N SER A 354 -21.30 -1.87 46.47
CA SER A 354 -19.87 -2.02 46.17
C SER A 354 -19.25 -0.83 45.41
N GLY A 355 -20.02 0.23 45.13
CA GLY A 355 -19.56 1.42 44.39
C GLY A 355 -19.36 1.20 42.88
N TYR A 356 -19.64 -0.01 42.37
CA TYR A 356 -19.58 -0.30 40.94
C TYR A 356 -20.89 0.08 40.25
N MET A 357 -20.76 0.71 39.08
CA MET A 357 -21.88 1.13 38.24
C MET A 357 -22.31 -0.02 37.34
N THR A 358 -23.59 -0.38 37.37
CA THR A 358 -24.20 -1.27 36.37
C THR A 358 -25.16 -0.47 35.50
N LEU A 359 -25.07 -0.71 34.19
CA LEU A 359 -25.92 -0.10 33.16
C LEU A 359 -27.35 -0.63 33.21
#